data_AF-A0AAW2U0H8-F1
#
_entry.id   AF-A0AAW2U0H8-F1
#
_cell.length_a   1.000
_cell.length_b   1.000
_cell.length_c   1.000
_cell.angle_alpha   90.00
_cell.angle_beta   90.00
_cell.angle_gamma   90.00
#
_symmetry.space_group_name_H-M   'P 1'
#
loop_
_entity.id
_entity.type
_entity.pdbx_description
1 polymer ?
#
loop_
_entity_poly.entity_id
_entity_poly.type
_entity_poly.pdbx_seq_one_letter_code
_entity_poly.pdbx_strand_id
1 'polypeptide(L)'
;MGFQNTAGAINHQAVALLSASDKSVFHRCLIDAYQDTLFAQSNRQFYRGCNIYGTIDFIFGDSAVVIQECNILVKRPLPYQKNTITAQGKSNPFSNTGISIQNCCIAAAEDLGDIKTFLGRPWQDYSTTVIMESELEGLIDPKGWLPWTNTTTAPDTIYYVEYNNTGPGANTTNRVEWKGLKVNDTEEDARKFTVSSFINGDEWIWGVPYQAGL
;
A
#
# COMPACT_ATOMS: atom_id res chain seq x y z
N MET A 1 7.63 3.36 19.29
CA MET A 1 8.91 2.76 18.81
C MET A 1 9.08 3.15 17.34
N GLY A 2 10.31 3.25 16.84
CA GLY A 2 10.57 3.59 15.42
C GLY A 2 11.64 2.71 14.79
N PHE A 3 11.47 2.41 13.51
CA PHE A 3 12.44 1.72 12.65
C PHE A 3 12.81 2.67 11.52
N GLN A 4 14.11 2.95 11.35
CA GLN A 4 14.56 3.93 10.38
C GLN A 4 15.78 3.42 9.61
N ASN A 5 15.81 3.70 8.31
CA ASN A 5 17.00 3.54 7.48
C ASN A 5 17.40 4.91 6.89
N THR A 6 18.59 5.37 7.24
CA THR A 6 19.09 6.71 6.89
C THR A 6 19.99 6.71 5.65
N ALA A 7 20.00 5.64 4.84
CA ALA A 7 20.80 5.58 3.63
C ALA A 7 20.49 6.74 2.66
N GLY A 8 19.23 7.20 2.60
CA GLY A 8 18.81 8.28 1.73
C GLY A 8 18.53 7.83 0.29
N ALA A 9 17.81 8.68 -0.47
CA ALA A 9 17.31 8.32 -1.80
C ALA A 9 18.41 7.98 -2.83
N ILE A 10 19.62 8.53 -2.68
CA ILE A 10 20.76 8.28 -3.59
C ILE A 10 21.26 6.83 -3.55
N ASN A 11 20.98 6.11 -2.46
CA ASN A 11 21.43 4.74 -2.26
C ASN A 11 20.39 3.70 -2.72
N HIS A 12 19.32 4.12 -3.39
CA HIS A 12 18.26 3.25 -3.89
C HIS A 12 17.62 2.42 -2.76
N GLN A 13 17.44 1.10 -2.95
CA GLN A 13 16.74 0.22 -2.01
C GLN A 13 17.40 0.20 -0.63
N ALA A 14 16.64 0.57 0.41
CA ALA A 14 17.15 0.62 1.78
C ALA A 14 16.02 0.39 2.80
N VAL A 15 15.81 -0.87 3.16
CA VAL A 15 14.72 -1.31 4.07
C VAL A 15 14.91 -0.78 5.49
N ALA A 16 13.85 -0.22 6.07
CA ALA A 16 13.78 0.16 7.49
C ALA A 16 13.22 -0.99 8.36
N LEU A 17 12.16 -1.65 7.87
CA LEU A 17 11.55 -2.78 8.55
C LEU A 17 11.26 -3.89 7.55
N LEU A 18 11.77 -5.08 7.84
CA LEU A 18 11.37 -6.33 7.21
C LEU A 18 10.58 -7.14 8.23
N SER A 19 9.39 -7.58 7.85
CA SER A 19 8.66 -8.60 8.61
C SER A 19 8.36 -9.80 7.73
N ALA A 20 8.76 -10.97 8.19
CA ALA A 20 8.39 -12.28 7.67
C ALA A 20 7.68 -13.12 8.74
N SER A 21 7.26 -12.51 9.85
CA SER A 21 6.64 -13.21 10.98
C SER A 21 5.14 -13.34 10.77
N ASP A 22 4.61 -14.55 10.95
CA ASP A 22 3.17 -14.76 11.02
C ASP A 22 2.60 -14.15 12.29
N LYS A 23 1.38 -13.61 12.18
CA LYS A 23 0.62 -13.00 13.28
C LYS A 23 1.36 -11.85 13.97
N SER A 24 2.10 -11.04 13.20
CA SER A 24 2.83 -9.89 13.73
C SER A 24 1.94 -8.63 13.76
N VAL A 25 2.02 -7.88 14.87
CA VAL A 25 1.31 -6.61 15.06
C VAL A 25 2.30 -5.48 15.31
N PHE A 26 2.18 -4.41 14.54
CA PHE A 26 2.91 -3.16 14.74
C PHE A 26 1.90 -2.06 15.06
N HIS A 27 1.93 -1.55 16.29
CA HIS A 27 0.95 -0.58 16.80
C HIS A 27 1.66 0.70 17.26
N ARG A 28 1.31 1.85 16.67
CA ARG A 28 1.92 3.17 16.96
C ARG A 28 3.43 3.17 16.73
N CYS A 29 3.84 2.62 15.59
CA CYS A 29 5.23 2.60 15.13
C CYS A 29 5.50 3.70 14.11
N LEU A 30 6.73 4.21 14.13
CA LEU A 30 7.31 4.98 13.03
C LEU A 30 8.11 4.04 12.14
N ILE A 31 7.92 4.10 10.82
CA ILE A 31 8.70 3.33 9.84
C ILE A 31 9.14 4.31 8.74
N ASP A 32 10.43 4.63 8.68
CA ASP A 32 10.94 5.73 7.84
C ASP A 32 12.19 5.35 7.05
N ALA A 33 12.10 5.47 5.74
CA ALA A 33 13.24 5.43 4.83
C ALA A 33 12.89 6.21 3.54
N TYR A 34 13.44 5.77 2.41
CA TYR A 34 13.14 6.33 1.09
C TYR A 34 12.57 5.23 0.19
N GLN A 35 13.42 4.50 -0.53
CA GLN A 35 12.99 3.41 -1.39
C GLN A 35 12.97 2.10 -0.60
N ASP A 36 11.93 1.29 -0.80
CA ASP A 36 11.73 -0.02 -0.16
C ASP A 36 11.63 0.05 1.39
N THR A 37 10.93 1.06 1.95
CA THR A 37 10.87 1.29 3.41
C THR A 37 10.36 0.10 4.23
N LEU A 38 9.16 -0.40 3.93
CA LEU A 38 8.49 -1.47 4.63
C LEU A 38 8.41 -2.71 3.74
N PHE A 39 9.22 -3.71 4.07
CA PHE A 39 9.17 -5.02 3.44
C PHE A 39 8.25 -5.96 4.23
N ALA A 40 6.96 -5.93 3.89
CA ALA A 40 5.96 -6.90 4.35
C ALA A 40 6.14 -8.21 3.57
N GLN A 41 7.21 -8.93 3.89
CA GLN A 41 7.74 -10.01 3.06
C GLN A 41 6.78 -11.18 2.91
N SER A 42 6.25 -11.71 4.01
CA SER A 42 5.44 -12.95 4.01
C SER A 42 4.56 -13.09 5.25
N ASN A 43 3.67 -14.10 5.23
CA ASN A 43 2.76 -14.45 6.32
C ASN A 43 1.73 -13.34 6.66
N ARG A 44 0.97 -13.50 7.75
CA ARG A 44 -0.07 -12.53 8.15
C ARG A 44 0.50 -11.43 9.03
N GLN A 45 0.15 -10.19 8.72
CA GLN A 45 0.68 -9.01 9.41
C GLN A 45 -0.40 -7.93 9.58
N PHE A 46 -0.35 -7.19 10.68
CA PHE A 46 -1.25 -6.09 10.98
C PHE A 46 -0.50 -4.83 11.43
N TYR A 47 -0.74 -3.71 10.78
CA TYR A 47 -0.14 -2.41 11.12
C TYR A 47 -1.25 -1.43 11.51
N ARG A 48 -1.14 -0.83 12.69
CA ARG A 48 -2.20 0.00 13.28
C ARG A 48 -1.66 1.30 13.83
N GLY A 49 -2.23 2.45 13.42
CA GLY A 49 -1.84 3.73 14.02
C GLY A 49 -0.39 4.12 13.73
N CYS A 50 0.19 3.60 12.65
CA CYS A 50 1.60 3.81 12.31
C CYS A 50 1.78 5.02 11.38
N ASN A 51 2.97 5.61 11.41
CA ASN A 51 3.42 6.55 10.39
C ASN A 51 4.47 5.85 9.51
N ILE A 52 4.18 5.72 8.22
CA ILE A 52 5.02 5.01 7.25
C ILE A 52 5.45 6.00 6.19
N TYR A 53 6.76 6.22 6.05
CA TYR A 53 7.34 7.21 5.15
C TYR A 53 8.11 6.56 4.02
N GLY A 54 8.05 7.12 2.81
CA GLY A 54 8.90 6.66 1.72
C GLY A 54 8.64 7.33 0.38
N THR A 55 9.25 6.77 -0.66
CA THR A 55 9.27 7.32 -2.02
C THR A 55 8.84 6.29 -3.06
N ILE A 56 9.74 5.39 -3.45
CA ILE A 56 9.51 4.33 -4.43
C ILE A 56 9.28 3.00 -3.71
N ASP A 57 8.20 2.32 -4.08
CA ASP A 57 7.82 0.97 -3.65
C ASP A 57 7.89 0.78 -2.13
N PHE A 58 7.52 1.82 -1.38
CA PHE A 58 7.92 1.88 0.03
C PHE A 58 7.06 1.03 0.97
N ILE A 59 5.98 0.42 0.46
CA ILE A 59 5.26 -0.69 1.10
C ILE A 59 5.21 -1.84 0.09
N PHE A 60 5.99 -2.89 0.31
CA PHE A 60 6.15 -3.95 -0.71
C PHE A 60 6.30 -5.34 -0.09
N GLY A 61 6.16 -6.36 -0.93
CA GLY A 61 6.30 -7.76 -0.56
C GLY A 61 5.09 -8.63 -0.91
N ASP A 62 5.05 -9.84 -0.35
CA ASP A 62 4.04 -10.87 -0.62
C ASP A 62 3.41 -11.42 0.69
N SER A 63 3.20 -10.54 1.66
CA SER A 63 2.43 -10.83 2.87
C SER A 63 0.91 -10.77 2.61
N ALA A 64 0.12 -11.43 3.47
CA ALA A 64 -1.27 -11.06 3.70
C ALA A 64 -1.28 -9.97 4.79
N VAL A 65 -1.31 -8.70 4.39
CA VAL A 65 -1.14 -7.57 5.30
C VAL A 65 -2.34 -6.63 5.27
N VAL A 66 -2.80 -6.22 6.46
CA VAL A 66 -3.74 -5.12 6.65
C VAL A 66 -3.04 -3.97 7.36
N ILE A 67 -3.11 -2.78 6.76
CA ILE A 67 -2.61 -1.50 7.28
C ILE A 67 -3.85 -0.66 7.58
N GLN A 68 -4.10 -0.37 8.86
CA GLN A 68 -5.34 0.26 9.30
C GLN A 68 -5.08 1.50 10.15
N GLU A 69 -5.79 2.58 9.87
CA GLU A 69 -5.65 3.84 10.61
C GLU A 69 -4.20 4.32 10.71
N CYS A 70 -3.47 4.23 9.61
CA CYS A 70 -2.09 4.69 9.50
C CYS A 70 -2.02 5.99 8.68
N ASN A 71 -0.95 6.77 8.92
CA ASN A 71 -0.55 7.84 8.02
C ASN A 71 0.54 7.29 7.09
N ILE A 72 0.27 7.35 5.79
CA ILE A 72 1.15 6.93 4.71
C ILE A 72 1.68 8.21 4.06
N LEU A 73 2.94 8.52 4.32
CA LEU A 73 3.50 9.85 4.14
C LEU A 73 4.58 9.84 3.06
N VAL A 74 4.25 10.40 1.90
CA VAL A 74 5.09 10.36 0.71
C VAL A 74 6.15 11.46 0.77
N LYS A 75 7.41 11.08 0.67
CA LYS A 75 8.58 11.98 0.67
C LYS A 75 8.96 12.41 -0.73
N ARG A 76 9.80 13.43 -0.83
CA ARG A 76 10.40 13.89 -2.08
C ARG A 76 11.48 12.90 -2.55
N PRO A 77 11.34 12.27 -3.73
CA PRO A 77 12.38 11.41 -4.33
C PRO A 77 13.48 12.25 -5.01
N LEU A 78 14.43 11.58 -5.67
CA LEU A 78 15.42 12.25 -6.51
C LEU A 78 14.75 12.88 -7.76
N PRO A 79 15.41 13.84 -8.42
CA PRO A 79 14.93 14.40 -9.67
C PRO A 79 14.59 13.32 -10.72
N TYR A 80 13.51 13.54 -11.45
CA TYR A 80 12.99 12.65 -12.51
C TYR A 80 12.45 11.29 -12.06
N GLN A 81 12.47 10.98 -10.76
CA GLN A 81 11.80 9.81 -10.21
C GLN A 81 10.29 10.06 -10.04
N LYS A 82 9.55 8.96 -9.89
CA LYS A 82 8.13 8.93 -9.56
C LYS A 82 7.98 8.16 -8.25
N ASN A 83 7.05 8.56 -7.41
CA ASN A 83 6.73 7.83 -6.19
C ASN A 83 5.71 6.72 -6.48
N THR A 84 5.86 5.60 -5.79
CA THR A 84 4.93 4.47 -5.80
C THR A 84 4.74 4.01 -4.37
N ILE A 85 3.50 4.02 -3.88
CA ILE A 85 3.23 3.65 -2.49
C ILE A 85 3.38 2.15 -2.30
N THR A 86 2.74 1.36 -3.16
CA THR A 86 2.82 -0.11 -3.08
C THR A 86 3.56 -0.75 -4.25
N ALA A 87 4.23 -1.87 -3.96
CA ALA A 87 4.70 -2.83 -4.95
C ALA A 87 4.44 -4.27 -4.48
N GLN A 88 3.20 -4.73 -4.69
CA GLN A 88 2.79 -6.05 -4.19
C GLN A 88 3.29 -7.18 -5.13
N GLY A 89 3.86 -8.22 -4.52
CA GLY A 89 4.66 -9.25 -5.19
C GLY A 89 4.01 -10.63 -5.33
N LYS A 90 2.68 -10.74 -5.37
CA LYS A 90 2.00 -12.04 -5.55
C LYS A 90 2.25 -12.58 -6.96
N SER A 91 2.94 -13.72 -7.04
CA SER A 91 3.29 -14.39 -8.31
C SER A 91 2.48 -15.66 -8.59
N ASN A 92 1.72 -16.16 -7.61
CA ASN A 92 0.90 -17.36 -7.73
C ASN A 92 -0.58 -17.02 -7.44
N PRO A 93 -1.54 -17.34 -8.34
CA PRO A 93 -2.95 -17.04 -8.14
C PRO A 93 -3.55 -17.70 -6.90
N PHE A 94 -3.01 -18.85 -6.48
CA PHE A 94 -3.50 -19.62 -5.35
C PHE A 94 -2.98 -19.13 -3.99
N SER A 95 -2.03 -18.18 -3.97
CA SER A 95 -1.60 -17.53 -2.73
C SER A 95 -2.70 -16.60 -2.19
N ASN A 96 -2.93 -16.62 -0.88
CA ASN A 96 -3.88 -15.76 -0.19
C ASN A 96 -3.24 -14.45 0.32
N THR A 97 -2.31 -13.89 -0.45
CA THR A 97 -1.50 -12.72 -0.11
C THR A 97 -1.98 -11.47 -0.85
N GLY A 98 -1.58 -10.30 -0.36
CA GLY A 98 -2.06 -9.00 -0.83
C GLY A 98 -1.85 -7.90 0.21
N ILE A 99 -1.87 -6.65 -0.24
CA ILE A 99 -1.78 -5.46 0.61
C ILE A 99 -3.18 -4.84 0.72
N SER A 100 -3.70 -4.70 1.93
CA SER A 100 -4.94 -4.00 2.23
C SER A 100 -4.66 -2.75 3.06
N ILE A 101 -5.04 -1.58 2.55
CA ILE A 101 -4.93 -0.28 3.21
C ILE A 101 -6.35 0.19 3.51
N GLN A 102 -6.72 0.23 4.79
CA GLN A 102 -8.06 0.57 5.25
C GLN A 102 -8.03 1.76 6.21
N ASN A 103 -8.95 2.71 6.04
CA ASN A 103 -9.12 3.84 6.96
C ASN A 103 -7.80 4.60 7.22
N CYS A 104 -6.97 4.75 6.20
CA CYS A 104 -5.67 5.42 6.29
C CYS A 104 -5.73 6.82 5.70
N CYS A 105 -4.76 7.66 6.04
CA CYS A 105 -4.51 8.94 5.37
C CYS A 105 -3.28 8.81 4.49
N ILE A 106 -3.42 9.04 3.19
CA ILE A 106 -2.31 9.08 2.22
C ILE A 106 -2.05 10.53 1.85
N ALA A 107 -0.91 11.04 2.30
CA ALA A 107 -0.58 12.46 2.26
C ALA A 107 0.88 12.70 1.88
N ALA A 108 1.19 13.95 1.53
CA ALA A 108 2.57 14.36 1.32
C ALA A 108 3.25 14.65 2.67
N ALA A 109 4.46 14.13 2.89
CA ALA A 109 5.25 14.42 4.09
C ALA A 109 5.86 15.84 4.07
N GLU A 110 5.99 16.40 2.87
CA GLU A 110 6.63 17.68 2.55
C GLU A 110 6.12 18.16 1.18
N ASP A 111 6.49 19.36 0.75
CA ASP A 111 6.12 19.85 -0.59
C ASP A 111 6.79 18.99 -1.69
N LEU A 112 5.97 18.26 -2.45
CA LEU A 112 6.42 17.41 -3.55
C LEU A 112 6.55 18.15 -4.88
N GLY A 113 6.00 19.37 -5.02
CA GLY A 113 5.90 20.05 -6.31
C GLY A 113 5.19 19.20 -7.37
N ASP A 114 5.76 19.14 -8.58
CA ASP A 114 5.17 18.40 -9.72
C ASP A 114 5.52 16.90 -9.77
N ILE A 115 5.97 16.32 -8.65
CA ILE A 115 6.38 14.91 -8.60
C ILE A 115 5.14 14.01 -8.67
N LYS A 116 5.15 13.13 -9.68
CA LYS A 116 4.07 12.16 -9.87
C LYS A 116 4.13 11.07 -8.82
N THR A 117 3.01 10.87 -8.13
CA THR A 117 2.85 9.83 -7.10
C THR A 117 1.71 8.89 -7.48
N PHE A 118 1.94 7.59 -7.36
CA PHE A 118 0.96 6.54 -7.69
C PHE A 118 0.69 5.66 -6.48
N LEU A 119 -0.52 5.13 -6.39
CA LEU A 119 -0.96 4.19 -5.36
C LEU A 119 -0.13 2.90 -5.37
N GLY A 120 0.34 2.48 -6.55
CA GLY A 120 1.30 1.39 -6.64
C GLY A 120 1.59 0.94 -8.05
N ARG A 121 2.39 -0.13 -8.15
CA ARG A 121 2.73 -0.84 -9.39
C ARG A 121 2.90 -2.34 -9.16
N PRO A 122 2.52 -3.19 -10.13
CA PRO A 122 2.50 -4.65 -9.93
C PRO A 122 3.89 -5.26 -10.07
N TRP A 123 4.54 -5.58 -8.95
CA TRP A 123 5.86 -6.24 -9.01
C TRP A 123 5.78 -7.64 -9.64
N GLN A 124 4.64 -8.31 -9.52
CA GLN A 124 4.40 -9.66 -10.06
C GLN A 124 3.02 -9.76 -10.73
N ASP A 125 2.82 -10.81 -11.53
CA ASP A 125 1.67 -10.96 -12.43
C ASP A 125 0.30 -11.03 -11.74
N TYR A 126 0.25 -11.44 -10.48
CA TYR A 126 -0.99 -11.55 -9.69
C TYR A 126 -1.06 -10.50 -8.57
N SER A 127 -0.35 -9.38 -8.76
CA SER A 127 -0.28 -8.32 -7.77
C SER A 127 -1.66 -7.93 -7.24
N THR A 128 -1.83 -7.95 -5.92
CA THR A 128 -3.12 -7.74 -5.26
C THR A 128 -3.01 -6.62 -4.24
N THR A 129 -3.67 -5.49 -4.49
CA THR A 129 -3.66 -4.31 -3.59
C THR A 129 -5.06 -3.71 -3.48
N VAL A 130 -5.53 -3.48 -2.26
CA VAL A 130 -6.81 -2.83 -1.99
C VAL A 130 -6.58 -1.58 -1.16
N ILE A 131 -7.18 -0.47 -1.58
CA ILE A 131 -7.17 0.80 -0.85
C ILE A 131 -8.61 1.22 -0.64
N MET A 132 -9.05 1.23 0.62
CA MET A 132 -10.44 1.42 0.97
C MET A 132 -10.64 2.33 2.18
N GLU A 133 -11.77 3.05 2.19
CA GLU A 133 -12.19 3.94 3.27
C GLU A 133 -11.12 4.96 3.68
N SER A 134 -10.19 5.26 2.77
CA SER A 134 -8.99 6.05 3.06
C SER A 134 -9.12 7.46 2.48
N GLU A 135 -8.52 8.42 3.16
CA GLU A 135 -8.37 9.77 2.65
C GLU A 135 -7.14 9.84 1.75
N LEU A 136 -7.35 10.22 0.49
CA LEU A 136 -6.31 10.40 -0.52
C LEU A 136 -6.16 11.90 -0.80
N GLU A 137 -5.05 12.49 -0.37
CA GLU A 137 -4.73 13.89 -0.69
C GLU A 137 -4.40 14.10 -2.18
N GLY A 138 -4.21 15.35 -2.59
CA GLY A 138 -4.13 15.76 -4.00
C GLY A 138 -2.84 15.36 -4.73
N LEU A 139 -1.92 14.66 -4.06
CA LEU A 139 -0.65 14.20 -4.65
C LEU A 139 -0.80 13.02 -5.61
N ILE A 140 -1.92 12.29 -5.53
CA ILE A 140 -2.14 11.09 -6.35
C ILE A 140 -2.39 11.51 -7.80
N ASP A 141 -1.54 11.03 -8.72
CA ASP A 141 -1.73 11.25 -10.15
C ASP A 141 -3.12 10.72 -10.57
N PRO A 142 -3.89 11.42 -11.42
CA PRO A 142 -5.23 10.99 -11.81
C PRO A 142 -5.30 9.56 -12.38
N LYS A 143 -4.21 9.07 -12.98
CA LYS A 143 -4.10 7.68 -13.44
C LYS A 143 -4.14 6.65 -12.30
N GLY A 144 -3.79 7.06 -11.08
CA GLY A 144 -3.79 6.27 -9.85
C GLY A 144 -2.67 5.23 -9.76
N TRP A 145 -2.48 4.44 -10.81
CA TRP A 145 -1.59 3.28 -10.83
C TRP A 145 -0.55 3.38 -11.95
N LEU A 146 0.64 2.80 -11.72
CA LEU A 146 1.76 2.84 -12.65
C LEU A 146 2.10 1.43 -13.15
N PRO A 147 2.30 1.21 -14.47
CA PRO A 147 2.76 -0.09 -14.96
C PRO A 147 4.18 -0.39 -14.43
N TRP A 148 4.50 -1.68 -14.28
CA TRP A 148 5.78 -2.11 -13.70
C TRP A 148 6.97 -1.76 -14.60
N THR A 149 6.85 -2.07 -15.88
CA THR A 149 7.85 -1.79 -16.91
C THR A 149 7.45 -0.54 -17.69
N ASN A 150 8.27 -0.15 -18.67
CA ASN A 150 7.95 0.93 -19.62
C ASN A 150 6.85 0.55 -20.63
N THR A 151 5.88 -0.28 -20.21
CA THR A 151 4.66 -0.59 -20.95
C THR A 151 3.55 0.40 -20.60
N THR A 152 2.42 0.31 -21.31
CA THR A 152 1.22 1.09 -21.02
C THR A 152 0.21 0.35 -20.14
N THR A 153 0.37 -0.97 -20.00
CA THR A 153 -0.58 -1.86 -19.31
C THR A 153 0.08 -2.66 -18.20
N ALA A 154 -0.72 -3.08 -17.24
CA ALA A 154 -0.39 -4.11 -16.26
C ALA A 154 -0.86 -5.50 -16.75
N PRO A 155 -0.38 -6.60 -16.14
CA PRO A 155 -0.93 -7.93 -16.38
C PRO A 155 -2.45 -7.96 -16.13
N ASP A 156 -3.20 -8.63 -17.01
CA ASP A 156 -4.66 -8.80 -16.89
C ASP A 156 -5.09 -9.52 -15.59
N THR A 157 -4.14 -10.17 -14.93
CA THR A 157 -4.30 -11.03 -13.75
C THR A 157 -4.12 -10.33 -12.42
N ILE A 158 -3.75 -9.04 -12.40
CA ILE A 158 -3.70 -8.26 -11.16
C ILE A 158 -5.11 -8.12 -10.57
N TYR A 159 -5.18 -7.79 -9.28
CA TYR A 159 -6.42 -7.47 -8.60
C TYR A 159 -6.25 -6.22 -7.74
N TYR A 160 -6.61 -5.06 -8.30
CA TYR A 160 -6.56 -3.77 -7.62
C TYR A 160 -7.96 -3.22 -7.36
N VAL A 161 -8.20 -2.70 -6.16
CA VAL A 161 -9.51 -2.16 -5.76
C VAL A 161 -9.33 -0.81 -5.07
N GLU A 162 -10.14 0.16 -5.48
CA GLU A 162 -10.38 1.41 -4.76
C GLU A 162 -11.84 1.46 -4.31
N TYR A 163 -12.09 1.54 -3.00
CA TYR A 163 -13.45 1.49 -2.43
C TYR A 163 -13.70 2.58 -1.38
N ASN A 164 -14.72 3.41 -1.60
CA ASN A 164 -15.18 4.43 -0.64
C ASN A 164 -14.05 5.36 -0.12
N ASN A 165 -13.05 5.65 -0.96
CA ASN A 165 -12.00 6.61 -0.64
C ASN A 165 -12.53 8.04 -0.75
N THR A 166 -11.96 8.94 0.04
CA THR A 166 -12.33 10.36 0.07
C THR A 166 -11.11 11.26 -0.19
N GLY A 167 -11.34 12.57 -0.32
CA GLY A 167 -10.27 13.53 -0.57
C GLY A 167 -10.00 13.79 -2.06
N PRO A 168 -9.19 14.80 -2.37
CA PRO A 168 -8.97 15.27 -3.75
C PRO A 168 -8.27 14.25 -4.66
N GLY A 169 -7.49 13.31 -4.11
CA GLY A 169 -6.84 12.22 -4.86
C GLY A 169 -7.74 11.02 -5.15
N ALA A 170 -8.93 10.96 -4.54
CA ALA A 170 -9.85 9.81 -4.66
C ALA A 170 -10.72 9.83 -5.92
N ASN A 171 -10.65 10.86 -6.75
CA ASN A 171 -11.40 10.89 -8.01
C ASN A 171 -10.91 9.79 -8.97
N THR A 172 -11.79 8.85 -9.29
CA THR A 172 -11.48 7.69 -10.14
C THR A 172 -11.77 7.90 -11.64
N THR A 173 -12.32 9.04 -12.06
CA THR A 173 -12.75 9.29 -13.45
C THR A 173 -11.64 9.13 -14.50
N ASN A 174 -10.39 9.40 -14.13
CA ASN A 174 -9.23 9.35 -15.04
C ASN A 174 -8.25 8.21 -14.71
N ARG A 175 -8.68 7.21 -13.94
CA ARG A 175 -7.85 6.04 -13.62
C ARG A 175 -7.51 5.26 -14.89
N VAL A 176 -6.41 4.51 -14.83
CA VAL A 176 -6.05 3.59 -15.92
C VAL A 176 -7.14 2.55 -16.17
N GLU A 177 -7.37 2.19 -17.44
CA GLU A 177 -8.39 1.20 -17.82
C GLU A 177 -7.78 -0.21 -17.89
N TRP A 178 -7.25 -0.69 -16.77
CA TRP A 178 -6.72 -2.06 -16.69
C TRP A 178 -7.81 -3.04 -16.30
N LYS A 179 -7.82 -4.22 -16.93
CA LYS A 179 -8.82 -5.27 -16.66
C LYS A 179 -8.85 -5.71 -15.20
N GLY A 180 -7.70 -5.73 -14.53
CA GLY A 180 -7.55 -6.10 -13.13
C GLY A 180 -7.74 -4.95 -12.13
N LEU A 181 -7.98 -3.72 -12.60
CA LEU A 181 -8.31 -2.58 -11.73
C LEU A 181 -9.83 -2.40 -11.65
N LYS A 182 -10.34 -2.42 -10.43
CA LYS A 182 -11.76 -2.25 -10.14
C LYS A 182 -11.96 -0.97 -9.34
N VAL A 183 -12.55 0.03 -9.99
CA VAL A 183 -12.88 1.32 -9.38
C VAL A 183 -14.36 1.36 -9.02
N ASN A 184 -14.71 1.92 -7.86
CA ASN A 184 -16.09 1.98 -7.34
C ASN A 184 -16.77 0.60 -7.27
N ASP A 185 -16.00 -0.41 -6.88
CA ASP A 185 -16.47 -1.79 -6.81
C ASP A 185 -17.51 -1.99 -5.69
N THR A 186 -18.13 -3.16 -5.71
CA THR A 186 -19.08 -3.60 -4.70
C THR A 186 -18.41 -3.73 -3.33
N GLU A 187 -19.20 -3.45 -2.29
CA GLU A 187 -18.84 -3.71 -0.90
C GLU A 187 -18.33 -5.16 -0.70
N GLU A 188 -18.83 -6.12 -1.48
CA GLU A 188 -18.42 -7.53 -1.44
C GLU A 188 -16.96 -7.75 -1.82
N ASP A 189 -16.42 -7.00 -2.78
CA ASP A 189 -15.03 -7.12 -3.21
C ASP A 189 -14.08 -6.52 -2.16
N ALA A 190 -14.44 -5.37 -1.56
CA ALA A 190 -13.66 -4.75 -0.49
C ALA A 190 -13.69 -5.57 0.82
N ARG A 191 -14.85 -6.14 1.19
CA ARG A 191 -15.04 -6.89 2.45
C ARG A 191 -14.06 -8.07 2.60
N LYS A 192 -13.67 -8.70 1.49
CA LYS A 192 -12.69 -9.81 1.46
C LYS A 192 -11.33 -9.42 2.03
N PHE A 193 -10.98 -8.14 2.00
CA PHE A 193 -9.68 -7.60 2.39
C PHE A 193 -9.68 -6.92 3.78
N THR A 194 -10.76 -7.12 4.55
CA THR A 194 -10.88 -6.64 5.94
C THR A 194 -10.10 -7.54 6.91
N VAL A 195 -9.87 -7.05 8.14
CA VAL A 195 -9.06 -7.76 9.15
C VAL A 195 -9.59 -9.17 9.44
N SER A 196 -10.89 -9.33 9.65
CA SER A 196 -11.49 -10.62 9.97
C SER A 196 -11.48 -11.59 8.79
N SER A 197 -11.78 -11.09 7.58
CA SER A 197 -11.88 -11.95 6.40
C SER A 197 -10.52 -12.32 5.80
N PHE A 198 -9.59 -11.38 5.73
CA PHE A 198 -8.34 -11.55 4.98
C PHE A 198 -7.24 -12.23 5.78
N ILE A 199 -7.06 -11.80 7.03
CA ILE A 199 -5.96 -12.25 7.89
C ILE A 199 -6.44 -13.01 9.12
N ASN A 200 -7.75 -13.29 9.23
CA ASN A 200 -8.38 -13.93 10.40
C ASN A 200 -7.97 -13.24 11.72
N GLY A 201 -7.96 -11.90 11.72
CA GLY A 201 -7.41 -11.11 12.82
C GLY A 201 -8.05 -11.38 14.18
N ASP A 202 -9.33 -11.77 14.21
CA ASP A 202 -10.09 -12.07 15.42
C ASP A 202 -9.49 -13.19 16.27
N GLU A 203 -8.68 -14.07 15.67
CA GLU A 203 -8.06 -15.18 16.39
C GLU A 203 -6.76 -14.81 17.11
N TRP A 204 -6.09 -13.72 16.70
CA TRP A 204 -4.69 -13.49 17.08
C TRP A 204 -4.30 -12.04 17.32
N ILE A 205 -5.11 -11.06 16.96
CA ILE A 205 -4.87 -9.66 17.32
C ILE A 205 -5.40 -9.45 18.74
N TRP A 206 -4.49 -9.32 19.71
CA TRP A 206 -4.81 -9.12 21.12
C TRP A 206 -4.17 -7.84 21.64
N GLY A 207 -4.92 -7.06 22.43
CA GLY A 207 -4.40 -5.84 23.08
C GLY A 207 -4.23 -4.62 22.17
N VAL A 208 -4.72 -4.67 20.92
CA VAL A 208 -4.69 -3.57 19.95
C VAL A 208 -6.09 -3.36 19.38
N PRO A 209 -6.63 -2.12 19.35
CA PRO A 209 -7.93 -1.86 18.75
C PRO A 209 -7.85 -1.96 17.22
N TYR A 210 -8.84 -2.61 16.61
CA TYR A 210 -8.97 -2.70 15.16
C TYR A 210 -10.45 -2.75 14.74
N GLN A 211 -10.70 -2.33 13.50
CA GLN A 211 -11.99 -2.52 12.82
C GLN A 211 -11.94 -3.85 12.08
N ALA A 212 -12.85 -4.76 12.44
CA ALA A 212 -12.90 -6.13 11.95
C ALA A 212 -13.31 -6.24 10.46
N GLY A 213 -14.27 -5.41 10.05
CA GLY A 213 -14.90 -5.40 8.73
C GLY A 213 -14.87 -4.03 8.05
N LEU A 214 -15.81 -3.83 7.11
CA LEU A 214 -16.24 -2.51 6.64
C LEU A 214 -17.28 -1.97 7.63
#